data_AF-A0A1J3H0M3-F1
#
_entry.id   AF-A0A1J3H0M3-F1
#
_cell.length_a   1.000
_cell.length_b   1.000
_cell.length_c   1.000
_cell.angle_alpha   90.00
_cell.angle_beta   90.00
_cell.angle_gamma   90.00
#
_symmetry.space_group_name_H-M   'P 1'
#
loop_
_entity.id
_entity.type
_entity.pdbx_description
1 polymer ?
#
loop_
_entity_poly.entity_id
_entity_poly.type
_entity_poly.pdbx_seq_one_letter_code
_entity_poly.pdbx_strand_id
1 'polypeptide(L)' 'DLFLSVERPDVFLFNVLMRGFSKNESPHSSLSVFTHLRKATDLKPNSSTYSFAISAASGLRDKRTGRVLHGQALVDGV' A
#
# COMPACT_ATOMS: atom_id res chain seq x y z
N ASP A 1 14.10 -10.86 -10.47
CA ASP A 1 13.24 -9.86 -9.79
C ASP A 1 14.05 -8.75 -9.16
N LEU A 2 13.89 -7.51 -9.64
CA LEU A 2 14.57 -6.30 -9.16
C LEU A 2 14.42 -6.08 -7.64
N PHE A 3 13.36 -6.65 -7.04
CA PHE A 3 13.06 -6.51 -5.62
C PHE A 3 13.97 -7.36 -4.73
N LEU A 4 14.40 -8.54 -5.19
CA LEU A 4 15.35 -9.39 -4.46
C LEU A 4 16.76 -8.80 -4.44
N SER A 5 17.04 -7.80 -5.29
CA SER A 5 18.33 -7.12 -5.34
C SER A 5 18.40 -5.82 -4.53
N VAL A 6 17.28 -5.34 -3.96
CA VAL A 6 17.29 -4.12 -3.13
C VAL A 6 17.50 -4.51 -1.68
N GLU A 7 18.71 -4.28 -1.17
CA GLU A 7 19.13 -4.67 0.17
C GLU A 7 18.37 -3.92 1.28
N ARG A 8 17.83 -2.72 0.98
CA ARG A 8 17.03 -1.89 1.89
C ARG A 8 15.95 -1.12 1.12
N PRO A 9 14.77 -1.71 0.89
CA PRO A 9 13.68 -1.00 0.24
C PRO A 9 13.19 0.16 1.12
N ASP A 10 12.83 1.29 0.52
CA ASP A 10 12.28 2.45 1.21
C ASP A 10 10.79 2.67 0.87
N VAL A 11 10.13 3.58 1.57
CA VAL A 11 8.70 3.88 1.36
C VAL A 11 8.40 4.29 -0.08
N PHE A 12 9.35 4.94 -0.75
CA PHE A 12 9.20 5.33 -2.15
C PHE A 12 9.08 4.09 -3.06
N LEU A 13 9.95 3.10 -2.89
CA LEU A 13 9.88 1.85 -3.67
C LEU A 13 8.57 1.09 -3.42
N PHE A 14 8.10 1.03 -2.17
CA PHE A 14 6.78 0.46 -1.86
C PHE A 14 5.65 1.21 -2.58
N ASN A 15 5.69 2.54 -2.60
CA ASN A 15 4.71 3.37 -3.30
C ASN A 15 4.72 3.13 -4.82
N VAL A 16 5.90 2.95 -5.44
CA VAL A 16 6.02 2.61 -6.86
C VAL A 16 5.32 1.27 -7.15
N LEU A 17 5.56 0.25 -6.33
CA LEU A 17 4.89 -1.06 -6.48
C LEU A 17 3.38 -0.96 -6.30
N MET A 18 2.93 -0.31 -5.23
CA MET A 18 1.51 -0.18 -4.92
C MET A 18 0.77 0.54 -6.06
N ARG A 19 1.38 1.57 -6.65
CA ARG A 19 0.84 2.29 -7.81
C ARG A 19 0.78 1.39 -9.05
N GLY A 20 1.82 0.59 -9.30
CA GLY A 20 1.84 -0.36 -10.41
C GLY A 20 0.73 -1.40 -10.30
N PHE A 21 0.60 -2.04 -9.14
CA PHE A 21 -0.43 -3.06 -8.90
C PHE A 21 -1.84 -2.49 -8.86
N SER A 22 -2.03 -1.27 -8.34
CA SER A 22 -3.35 -0.62 -8.31
C SER A 22 -3.86 -0.28 -9.71
N LYS A 23 -2.98 -0.09 -10.70
CA LYS A 23 -3.35 0.26 -12.08
C LYS A 23 -3.52 -0.95 -13.00
N ASN A 24 -2.80 -2.05 -12.74
CA ASN A 24 -2.76 -3.22 -13.63
C ASN A 24 -3.70 -4.35 -13.17
N GLU A 25 -4.94 -4.04 -12.80
CA GLU A 25 -5.99 -5.01 -12.42
C GLU A 25 -5.61 -5.99 -11.29
N SER A 26 -4.57 -5.67 -10.51
CA SER A 26 -4.10 -6.49 -9.39
C SER A 26 -4.22 -5.75 -8.04
N PRO A 27 -5.41 -5.22 -7.68
CA PRO A 27 -5.58 -4.47 -6.44
C PRO A 27 -5.29 -5.31 -5.17
N HIS A 28 -5.49 -6.63 -5.21
CA HIS A 28 -5.06 -7.52 -4.13
C HIS A 28 -3.55 -7.47 -3.89
N SER A 29 -2.74 -7.43 -4.95
CA SER A 29 -1.28 -7.31 -4.85
C SER A 29 -0.87 -5.98 -4.23
N SER A 30 -1.56 -4.89 -4.59
CA SER A 30 -1.32 -3.57 -3.98
C SER A 30 -1.59 -3.58 -2.47
N LEU A 31 -2.69 -4.21 -2.03
CA LEU A 31 -3.00 -4.38 -0.60
C LEU A 31 -2.04 -5.34 0.12
N SER A 32 -1.52 -6.36 -0.57
CA SER A 32 -0.50 -7.25 -0.02
C SER A 32 0.80 -6.49 0.25
N VAL A 33 1.24 -5.65 -0.70
CA VAL A 33 2.42 -4.79 -0.55
C VAL A 33 2.22 -3.80 0.61
N PHE A 34 1.04 -3.18 0.73
CA PHE A 34 0.71 -2.33 1.89
C PHE A 34 0.81 -3.09 3.22
N THR A 35 0.28 -4.31 3.25
CA THR A 35 0.29 -5.16 4.45
C THR A 35 1.72 -5.54 4.82
N HIS A 36 2.57 -5.86 3.84
CA HIS A 36 3.98 -6.14 4.06
C HIS A 36 4.71 -4.93 4.62
N LEU A 37 4.54 -3.74 4.00
CA LEU A 37 5.13 -2.49 4.51
C LEU A 37 4.81 -2.28 6.00
N ARG A 38 3.56 -2.46 6.41
CA ARG A 38 3.13 -2.23 7.80
C ARG A 38 3.53 -3.30 8.81
N LYS A 39 3.67 -4.56 8.38
CA LYS A 39 3.86 -5.70 9.29
C LYS A 39 5.29 -6.24 9.32
N ALA A 40 6.06 -6.03 8.24
CA ALA A 40 7.37 -6.63 8.06
C ALA A 40 8.51 -5.59 8.00
N THR A 41 8.21 -4.30 8.14
CA THR A 41 9.20 -3.23 8.13
C THR A 41 8.89 -2.18 9.19
N ASP A 42 9.90 -1.43 9.62
CA ASP A 42 9.75 -0.27 10.53
C ASP A 42 9.45 1.04 9.77
N LEU A 43 9.19 0.95 8.46
CA LEU A 43 8.90 2.10 7.62
C LEU A 43 7.48 2.60 7.83
N LYS A 44 7.29 3.92 7.82
CA LYS A 44 5.97 4.54 7.99
C LYS A 44 5.28 4.77 6.65
N PRO A 45 4.03 4.29 6.47
CA PRO A 45 3.20 4.70 5.34
C PRO A 45 3.04 6.23 5.29
N ASN A 46 2.93 6.79 4.09
CA ASN A 46 2.61 8.20 3.91
C ASN A 46 1.30 8.38 3.12
N SER A 47 0.93 9.62 2.83
CA SER A 47 -0.34 9.96 2.18
C SER A 47 -0.53 9.27 0.83
N SER A 48 0.57 9.11 0.07
CA SER A 48 0.56 8.39 -1.19
C SER A 48 0.34 6.89 -0.99
N THR A 49 0.97 6.30 0.02
CA THR A 49 0.79 4.89 0.39
C THR A 49 -0.69 4.59 0.67
N TYR A 50 -1.34 5.41 1.51
CA TYR A 50 -2.76 5.27 1.83
C TYR A 50 -3.66 5.50 0.60
N SER A 51 -3.35 6.50 -0.23
CA SER A 51 -4.11 6.78 -1.45
C SER A 51 -4.12 5.58 -2.41
N PHE A 52 -2.98 4.91 -2.59
CA PHE A 52 -2.91 3.71 -3.43
C PHE A 52 -3.63 2.51 -2.81
N ALA A 53 -3.50 2.29 -1.50
CA ALA A 53 -4.25 1.23 -0.82
C ALA A 53 -5.76 1.42 -0.92
N ILE A 54 -6.26 2.66 -0.70
CA ILE A 54 -7.68 2.99 -0.82
C ILE A 54 -8.16 2.83 -2.25
N SER A 55 -7.36 3.26 -3.24
CA SER A 55 -7.67 3.07 -4.66
C SER A 55 -7.81 1.58 -5.01
N ALA A 56 -6.90 0.74 -4.49
CA ALA A 56 -6.98 -0.71 -4.66
C ALA A 56 -8.24 -1.31 -4.03
N ALA A 57 -8.59 -0.91 -2.79
CA ALA A 57 -9.82 -1.33 -2.14
C ALA A 57 -11.08 -0.90 -2.91
N SER A 58 -11.07 0.30 -3.50
CA SER A 58 -12.13 0.80 -4.38
C SER A 58 -12.26 -0.05 -5.65
N GLY A 59 -11.14 -0.40 -6.28
CA GLY A 59 -11.10 -1.30 -7.44
C GLY A 59 -11.69 -2.69 -7.14
N LEU A 60 -11.53 -3.18 -5.90
CA LEU A 60 -12.16 -4.42 -5.41
C LEU A 60 -13.61 -4.25 -4.96
N ARG A 61 -14.17 -3.04 -4.97
CA ARG A 61 -15.47 -2.69 -4.38
C ARG A 61 -15.58 -3.07 -2.90
N ASP A 62 -14.45 -3.15 -2.19
CA ASP A 62 -14.40 -3.51 -0.77
C ASP A 62 -14.47 -2.26 0.12
N LYS A 63 -15.70 -1.84 0.42
CA LYS A 63 -15.98 -0.70 1.29
C LYS A 63 -15.52 -0.90 2.73
N ARG A 64 -15.38 -2.15 3.20
CA ARG A 64 -14.94 -2.43 4.57
C ARG A 64 -13.45 -2.13 4.67
N THR A 65 -12.66 -2.67 3.75
CA THR A 65 -11.21 -2.41 3.69
C THR A 65 -10.93 -0.93 3.47
N GLY A 66 -11.66 -0.26 2.58
CA GLY A 66 -11.52 1.18 2.38
C GLY A 66 -11.73 2.01 3.66
N ARG A 67 -12.74 1.67 4.48
CA ARG A 67 -12.99 2.34 5.77
C ARG A 67 -11.88 2.08 6.80
N VAL A 68 -11.37 0.84 6.86
CA VAL A 68 -10.24 0.51 7.74
C VAL A 68 -8.99 1.30 7.35
N LEU A 69 -8.67 1.36 6.07
CA LEU A 69 -7.51 2.12 5.56
C LEU A 69 -7.64 3.61 5.85
N HIS A 70 -8.83 4.18 5.69
CA HIS A 70 -9.09 5.58 6.03
C HIS A 70 -8.90 5.86 7.52
N GLY A 71 -9.42 4.99 8.40
CA GLY A 71 -9.20 5.11 9.85
C GLY A 71 -7.73 4.97 10.24
N GLN A 72 -6.99 4.08 9.57
CA GLN A 72 -5.55 3.92 9.78
C GLN A 72 -4.76 5.17 9.37
N ALA A 73 -5.12 5.83 8.27
CA ALA A 73 -4.51 7.09 7.86
C ALA A 73 -4.67 8.17 8.95
N LEU A 74 -5.87 8.30 9.51
CA LEU A 74 -6.14 9.24 10.61
C LEU A 74 -5.32 8.93 11.87
N VAL A 75 -5.21 7.66 12.25
CA VAL A 75 -4.40 7.23 13.41
C VAL A 75 -2.92 7.50 13.19
N ASP A 76 -2.42 7.29 11.97
CA ASP A 76 -1.03 7.56 11.60
C ASP A 76 -0.74 9.06 11.39
N GLY A 77 -1.77 9.92 11.43
CA GLY A 77 -1.66 11.37 11.33
C GLY A 77 -1.42 11.87 9.91
N VAL A 78 -2.02 11.20 8.91
CA VAL A 78 -1.78 11.42 7.48
C VAL A 78 -3.05 11.82 6.72
#